data_AF-A0A7C6XDA5-F1
#
_entry.id   AF-A0A7C6XDA5-F1
#
_cell.length_a   1.000
_cell.length_b   1.000
_cell.length_c   1.000
_cell.angle_alpha   90.00
_cell.angle_beta   90.00
_cell.angle_gamma   90.00
#
_symmetry.space_group_name_H-M   'P 1'
#
loop_
_entity.id
_entity.type
_entity.pdbx_description
1 polymer ?
#
loop_
_entity_poly.entity_id
_entity_poly.type
_entity_poly.pdbx_seq_one_letter_code
_entity_poly.pdbx_strand_id
1 'polypeptide(L)'
;MKAKAGEVRQQCLARVGKITALALVLAGLVWQGTRTPALVDPSAGDYEAYWMAARLLLTGGNPYDLDAVAALQGVPPLQNGSVKVAWNPPWALAVMLPFGLVEFPLSRMLWFLLMVAVLFASTSVFWLRDGGPLSRRWVAALLCILFPP
;
A
#
# COMPACT_ATOMS: atom_id res chain seq x y z
N MET A 1 -7.71 -37.19 26.48
CA MET A 1 -6.61 -36.59 25.68
C MET A 1 -6.88 -36.56 24.17
N LYS A 2 -7.35 -37.65 23.52
CA LYS A 2 -7.57 -37.69 22.05
C LYS A 2 -8.57 -36.64 21.51
N ALA A 3 -9.66 -36.34 22.24
CA ALA A 3 -10.66 -35.35 21.82
C ALA A 3 -10.10 -33.92 21.74
N LYS A 4 -9.32 -33.49 22.75
CA LYS A 4 -8.68 -32.16 22.79
C LYS A 4 -7.64 -31.97 21.67
N ALA A 5 -6.94 -33.05 21.30
CA ALA A 5 -5.98 -33.02 20.18
C ALA A 5 -6.68 -32.89 18.81
N GLY A 6 -7.84 -33.51 18.62
CA GLY A 6 -8.66 -33.36 17.41
C GLY A 6 -9.20 -31.95 17.23
N GLU A 7 -9.68 -31.35 18.31
CA GLU A 7 -10.23 -29.98 18.31
C GLU A 7 -9.16 -28.92 17.98
N VAL A 8 -7.96 -29.03 18.57
CA VAL A 8 -6.82 -28.15 18.25
C VAL A 8 -6.41 -28.29 16.79
N ARG A 9 -6.32 -29.53 16.26
CA ARG A 9 -6.01 -29.77 14.84
C ARG A 9 -7.03 -29.12 13.91
N GLN A 10 -8.33 -29.24 14.23
CA GLN A 10 -9.40 -28.64 13.45
C GLN A 10 -9.35 -27.10 13.48
N GLN A 11 -9.07 -26.51 14.65
CA GLN A 11 -8.87 -25.05 14.77
C GLN A 11 -7.65 -24.56 13.98
N CYS A 12 -6.52 -25.28 14.02
CA CYS A 12 -5.32 -24.97 13.23
C CYS A 12 -5.61 -25.02 11.72
N LEU A 13 -6.24 -26.10 11.24
CA LEU A 13 -6.61 -26.25 9.83
C LEU A 13 -7.55 -25.13 9.37
N ALA A 14 -8.55 -24.77 10.18
CA ALA A 14 -9.47 -23.68 9.87
C ALA A 14 -8.76 -22.32 9.80
N ARG A 15 -7.80 -22.05 10.70
CA ARG A 15 -6.99 -20.81 10.67
C ARG A 15 -6.10 -20.76 9.44
N VAL A 16 -5.39 -21.85 9.14
CA VAL A 16 -4.54 -21.96 7.94
C VAL A 16 -5.38 -21.75 6.69
N GLY A 17 -6.53 -22.41 6.57
CA GLY A 17 -7.44 -22.22 5.42
C GLY A 17 -7.86 -20.77 5.23
N LYS A 18 -8.20 -20.06 6.31
CA LYS A 18 -8.55 -18.62 6.25
C LYS A 18 -7.37 -17.74 5.82
N ILE A 19 -6.17 -18.01 6.35
CA ILE A 19 -4.95 -17.27 5.99
C ILE A 19 -4.61 -17.49 4.51
N THR A 20 -4.66 -18.73 4.04
CA THR A 20 -4.41 -19.07 2.64
C THR A 20 -5.43 -18.41 1.73
N ALA A 21 -6.72 -18.46 2.07
CA ALA A 21 -7.76 -17.80 1.28
C ALA A 21 -7.54 -16.28 1.20
N LEU A 22 -7.21 -15.62 2.32
CA LEU A 22 -6.89 -14.20 2.34
C LEU A 22 -5.67 -13.89 1.47
N ALA A 23 -4.60 -14.69 1.57
CA ALA A 23 -3.40 -14.51 0.76
C ALA A 23 -3.70 -14.63 -0.74
N LEU A 24 -4.53 -15.59 -1.14
CA LEU A 24 -4.96 -15.76 -2.53
C LEU A 24 -5.81 -14.58 -3.02
N VAL A 25 -6.72 -14.07 -2.20
CA VAL A 25 -7.50 -12.87 -2.53
C VAL A 25 -6.58 -11.66 -2.71
N LEU A 26 -5.65 -11.43 -1.79
CA LEU A 26 -4.68 -10.33 -1.89
C LEU A 26 -3.81 -10.48 -3.14
N ALA A 27 -3.31 -11.69 -3.44
CA ALA A 27 -2.54 -11.95 -4.65
C ALA A 27 -3.38 -11.69 -5.91
N GLY A 28 -4.64 -12.09 -5.94
CA GLY A 28 -5.58 -11.82 -7.02
C GLY A 28 -5.84 -10.32 -7.21
N LEU A 29 -6.04 -9.57 -6.12
CA LEU A 29 -6.23 -8.12 -6.14
C LEU A 29 -4.97 -7.40 -6.65
N VAL A 30 -3.78 -7.81 -6.20
CA VAL A 30 -2.52 -7.27 -6.71
C VAL A 30 -2.40 -7.59 -8.19
N TRP A 31 -2.61 -8.84 -8.60
CA TRP A 31 -2.51 -9.28 -9.99
C TRP A 31 -3.46 -8.52 -10.92
N GLN A 32 -4.70 -8.28 -10.48
CA GLN A 32 -5.70 -7.51 -11.23
C GLN A 32 -5.38 -6.01 -11.23
N GLY A 33 -5.00 -5.48 -10.07
CA GLY A 33 -4.68 -4.07 -9.87
C GLY A 33 -3.51 -3.65 -10.76
N THR A 34 -2.44 -4.44 -10.81
CA THR A 34 -1.27 -4.17 -11.66
C THR A 34 -1.57 -4.20 -13.17
N ARG A 35 -2.73 -4.72 -13.57
CA ARG A 35 -3.16 -4.82 -14.98
C ARG A 35 -4.28 -3.86 -15.35
N THR A 36 -4.82 -3.12 -14.39
CA THR A 36 -5.91 -2.17 -14.63
C THR A 36 -5.31 -0.81 -14.92
N PRO A 37 -5.39 -0.28 -16.15
CA PRO A 37 -4.69 0.95 -16.54
C PRO A 37 -4.99 2.12 -15.61
N ALA A 38 -6.26 2.33 -15.24
CA ALA A 38 -6.67 3.41 -14.34
C ALA A 38 -6.01 3.35 -12.94
N LEU A 39 -5.58 2.15 -12.49
CA LEU A 39 -4.94 1.96 -11.18
C LEU A 39 -3.42 2.04 -11.24
N VAL A 40 -2.83 1.95 -12.42
CA VAL A 40 -1.36 1.92 -12.62
C VAL A 40 -0.85 3.06 -13.50
N ASP A 41 -1.74 3.94 -13.95
CA ASP A 41 -1.38 5.16 -14.65
C ASP A 41 -0.56 6.06 -13.70
N PRO A 42 0.74 6.28 -13.95
CA PRO A 42 1.57 7.12 -13.12
C PRO A 42 1.06 8.57 -13.03
N SER A 43 0.39 9.04 -14.09
CA SER A 43 -0.19 10.39 -14.11
C SER A 43 -1.34 10.55 -13.10
N ALA A 44 -2.02 9.46 -12.75
CA ALA A 44 -3.13 9.44 -11.81
C ALA A 44 -2.64 9.53 -10.36
N GLY A 45 -2.45 10.75 -9.84
CA GLY A 45 -2.15 11.03 -8.43
C GLY A 45 -0.68 11.41 -8.16
N ASP A 46 -0.34 11.46 -6.87
CA ASP A 46 0.95 11.93 -6.35
C ASP A 46 1.95 10.80 -6.04
N TYR A 47 1.48 9.55 -5.93
CA TYR A 47 2.30 8.41 -5.53
C TYR A 47 3.58 8.21 -6.37
N GLU A 48 3.49 8.54 -7.67
CA GLU A 48 4.61 8.51 -8.61
C GLU A 48 5.85 9.25 -8.10
N ALA A 49 5.67 10.44 -7.50
CA ALA A 49 6.76 11.23 -6.97
C ALA A 49 7.55 10.48 -5.88
N TYR A 50 6.84 9.83 -4.95
CA TYR A 50 7.45 9.08 -3.86
C TYR A 50 8.16 7.82 -4.34
N TRP A 51 7.58 7.11 -5.32
CA TRP A 51 8.22 5.96 -5.93
C TRP A 51 9.51 6.36 -6.66
N MET A 52 9.49 7.43 -7.45
CA MET A 52 10.66 7.94 -8.14
C MET A 52 11.76 8.37 -7.16
N ALA A 53 11.40 9.08 -6.09
CA ALA A 53 12.35 9.47 -5.05
C ALA A 53 13.01 8.24 -4.38
N ALA A 54 12.23 7.21 -4.06
CA ALA A 54 12.77 5.96 -3.52
C ALA A 54 13.67 5.24 -4.54
N ARG A 55 13.27 5.20 -5.81
CA ARG A 55 14.03 4.54 -6.88
C ARG A 55 15.37 5.23 -7.12
N LEU A 56 15.39 6.55 -7.21
CA LEU A 56 16.62 7.34 -7.33
C LEU A 56 17.56 7.11 -6.15
N LEU A 57 17.04 7.14 -4.92
CA LEU A 57 17.85 6.90 -3.74
C LEU A 57 18.47 5.48 -3.75
N LEU A 58 17.70 4.47 -4.15
CA LEU A 58 18.18 3.08 -4.27
C LEU A 58 19.23 2.90 -5.37
N THR A 59 19.17 3.69 -6.45
CA THR A 59 20.16 3.67 -7.53
C THR A 59 21.33 4.63 -7.30
N GLY A 60 21.41 5.27 -6.12
CA GLY A 60 22.49 6.18 -5.75
C GLY A 60 22.35 7.61 -6.29
N GLY A 61 21.20 7.95 -6.87
CA GLY A 61 20.86 9.29 -7.35
C GLY A 61 20.28 10.19 -6.25
N ASN A 62 20.20 11.50 -6.55
CA ASN A 62 19.57 12.48 -5.68
C ASN A 62 18.06 12.57 -5.98
N PRO A 63 17.17 12.21 -5.05
CA PRO A 63 15.72 12.28 -5.25
C PRO A 63 15.14 13.70 -5.34
N TYR A 64 15.93 14.72 -5.03
CA TYR A 64 15.56 16.13 -5.12
C TYR A 64 16.17 16.84 -6.33
N ASP A 65 16.93 16.11 -7.17
CA ASP A 65 17.44 16.62 -8.44
C ASP A 65 16.34 16.52 -9.51
N LEU A 66 15.83 17.68 -9.92
CA LEU A 66 14.71 17.78 -10.85
C LEU A 66 15.01 17.14 -12.21
N ASP A 67 16.26 17.23 -12.69
CA ASP A 67 16.63 16.65 -13.98
C ASP A 67 16.70 15.12 -13.89
N ALA A 68 17.20 14.60 -12.77
CA ALA A 68 17.21 13.15 -12.52
C ALA A 68 15.79 12.59 -12.39
N VAL A 69 14.89 13.32 -11.73
CA VAL A 69 13.47 12.94 -11.62
C VAL A 69 12.77 13.04 -12.97
N ALA A 70 12.99 14.12 -13.74
CA ALA A 70 12.42 14.30 -15.08
C ALA A 70 12.82 13.15 -16.03
N ALA A 71 14.10 12.76 -16.01
CA ALA A 71 14.61 11.66 -16.79
C ALA A 71 13.93 10.32 -16.43
N LEU A 72 13.69 10.07 -15.14
CA LEU A 72 12.99 8.87 -14.69
C LEU A 72 11.48 8.89 -15.02
N GLN A 73 10.86 10.08 -14.96
CA GLN A 73 9.46 10.27 -15.30
C GLN A 73 9.20 10.23 -16.83
N GLY A 74 10.26 10.36 -17.64
CA GLY A 74 10.15 10.46 -19.09
C GLY A 74 9.69 11.84 -19.58
N VAL A 75 9.90 12.89 -18.78
CA VAL A 75 9.55 14.27 -19.11
C VAL A 75 10.73 14.96 -19.79
N PRO A 76 10.54 15.59 -20.97
CA PRO A 76 11.61 16.35 -21.63
C PRO A 76 12.07 17.55 -20.77
N PRO A 77 13.36 17.96 -20.83
CA PRO A 77 13.89 19.05 -20.01
C PRO A 77 13.12 20.38 -20.13
N LEU A 78 12.59 20.70 -21.32
CA LEU A 78 11.79 21.91 -21.54
C LEU A 78 10.44 21.90 -20.81
N GLN A 79 10.02 20.75 -20.28
CA GLN A 79 8.76 20.56 -19.56
C GLN A 79 8.98 20.25 -18.07
N ASN A 80 10.15 20.57 -17.51
CA ASN A 80 10.48 20.30 -16.10
C ASN A 80 9.45 20.86 -15.10
N GLY A 81 8.68 21.90 -15.46
CA GLY A 81 7.57 22.40 -14.64
C GLY A 81 6.40 21.42 -14.43
N SER A 82 6.37 20.33 -15.19
CA SER A 82 5.38 19.25 -15.08
C SER A 82 5.87 18.04 -14.28
N VAL A 83 7.10 18.10 -13.76
CA VAL A 83 7.74 17.00 -13.01
C VAL A 83 7.11 16.88 -11.63
N LYS A 84 6.73 15.67 -11.24
CA LYS A 84 6.20 15.39 -9.91
C LYS A 84 7.33 15.07 -8.95
N VAL A 85 7.49 15.88 -7.92
CA VAL A 85 8.61 15.79 -6.97
C VAL A 85 8.09 15.48 -5.58
N ALA A 86 8.82 14.61 -4.87
CA ALA A 86 8.52 14.29 -3.49
C ALA A 86 9.12 15.38 -2.58
N TRP A 87 8.27 16.28 -2.07
CA TRP A 87 8.70 17.39 -1.21
C TRP A 87 8.88 17.00 0.26
N ASN A 88 8.80 15.72 0.58
CA ASN A 88 8.98 15.24 1.94
C ASN A 88 10.45 15.40 2.38
N PRO A 89 10.71 15.54 3.70
CA PRO A 89 12.06 15.53 4.23
C PRO A 89 12.77 14.17 3.99
N PRO A 90 14.12 14.13 4.00
CA PRO A 90 14.88 12.92 3.66
C PRO A 90 14.54 11.68 4.49
N TRP A 91 14.20 11.84 5.77
CA TRP A 91 13.85 10.72 6.63
C TRP A 91 12.58 9.98 6.16
N ALA A 92 11.64 10.68 5.51
CA ALA A 92 10.41 10.06 5.02
C ALA A 92 10.68 9.13 3.81
N LEU A 93 11.80 9.31 3.12
CA LEU A 93 12.22 8.39 2.05
C LEU A 93 12.52 7.00 2.59
N ALA A 94 12.94 6.86 3.85
CA ALA A 94 13.17 5.55 4.47
C ALA A 94 11.90 4.70 4.52
N VAL A 95 10.73 5.34 4.65
CA VAL A 95 9.42 4.66 4.61
C VAL A 95 9.10 4.19 3.19
N MET A 96 9.52 4.95 2.18
CA MET A 96 9.25 4.68 0.77
C MET A 96 10.26 3.70 0.15
N LEU A 97 11.45 3.54 0.73
CA LEU A 97 12.52 2.67 0.22
C LEU A 97 12.05 1.24 -0.12
N PRO A 98 11.31 0.52 0.73
CA PRO A 98 10.86 -0.84 0.39
C PRO A 98 9.99 -0.88 -0.86
N PHE A 99 9.26 0.20 -1.15
CA PHE A 99 8.37 0.32 -2.30
C PHE A 99 9.11 0.68 -3.59
N GLY A 100 10.30 1.28 -3.50
CA GLY A 100 11.17 1.55 -4.66
C GLY A 100 11.90 0.32 -5.20
N LEU A 101 11.96 -0.77 -4.41
CA LEU A 101 12.59 -2.04 -4.81
C LEU A 101 11.84 -2.76 -5.94
N VAL A 102 10.58 -2.43 -6.16
CA VAL A 102 9.72 -3.04 -7.18
C VAL A 102 9.26 -1.99 -8.20
N GLU A 103 8.81 -2.47 -9.37
CA GLU A 103 8.29 -1.61 -10.43
C GLU A 103 7.01 -0.87 -10.00
N PHE A 104 6.78 0.30 -10.60
CA PHE A 104 5.71 1.23 -10.22
C PHE A 104 4.33 0.59 -10.04
N PRO A 105 3.82 -0.26 -10.97
CA PRO A 105 2.48 -0.85 -10.81
C PRO A 105 2.34 -1.68 -9.53
N LEU A 106 3.33 -2.52 -9.24
CA LEU A 106 3.31 -3.35 -8.03
C LEU A 106 3.52 -2.49 -6.79
N SER A 107 4.44 -1.54 -6.85
CA SER A 107 4.71 -0.58 -5.79
C SER A 107 3.44 0.14 -5.33
N ARG A 108 2.69 0.69 -6.31
CA ARG A 108 1.45 1.41 -6.07
C ARG A 108 0.36 0.53 -5.46
N MET A 109 0.24 -0.72 -5.89
CA MET A 109 -0.72 -1.66 -5.31
C MET A 109 -0.35 -2.04 -3.87
N LEU A 110 0.93 -2.25 -3.58
CA LEU A 110 1.39 -2.52 -2.22
C LEU A 110 1.14 -1.31 -1.31
N TRP A 111 1.41 -0.09 -1.80
CA TRP A 111 1.12 1.14 -1.07
C TRP A 111 -0.37 1.31 -0.80
N PHE A 112 -1.21 1.11 -1.81
CA PHE A 112 -2.67 1.17 -1.66
C PHE A 112 -3.18 0.18 -0.60
N LEU A 113 -2.73 -1.08 -0.65
CA LEU A 113 -3.09 -2.09 0.34
C LEU A 113 -2.61 -1.72 1.75
N LEU A 114 -1.41 -1.14 1.87
CA LEU A 114 -0.91 -0.63 3.14
C LEU A 114 -1.82 0.49 3.67
N MET A 115 -2.22 1.45 2.84
CA MET A 115 -3.11 2.54 3.24
C MET A 115 -4.48 2.01 3.71
N VAL A 116 -5.04 1.03 3.00
CA VAL A 116 -6.29 0.36 3.42
C VAL A 116 -6.10 -0.36 4.76
N ALA A 117 -4.99 -1.06 4.97
CA ALA A 117 -4.69 -1.75 6.21
C ALA A 117 -4.51 -0.77 7.39
N VAL A 118 -3.80 0.35 7.18
CA VAL A 118 -3.61 1.41 8.19
C VAL A 118 -4.95 2.07 8.54
N LEU A 119 -5.80 2.34 7.55
CA LEU A 119 -7.13 2.89 7.76
C LEU A 119 -8.01 1.93 8.59
N PHE A 120 -8.03 0.66 8.22
CA PHE A 120 -8.76 -0.38 8.97
C PHE A 120 -8.23 -0.53 10.40
N ALA A 121 -6.90 -0.51 10.58
CA ALA A 121 -6.27 -0.60 11.89
C ALA A 121 -6.64 0.61 12.76
N SER A 122 -6.52 1.82 12.22
CA SER A 122 -6.83 3.07 12.92
C SER A 122 -8.30 3.09 13.36
N THR A 123 -9.22 2.84 12.44
CA THR A 123 -10.66 2.80 12.75
C THR A 123 -11.01 1.68 13.74
N SER A 124 -10.35 0.52 13.66
CA SER A 124 -10.51 -0.56 14.63
C SER A 124 -10.03 -0.17 16.03
N VAL A 125 -8.90 0.53 16.14
CA VAL A 125 -8.38 1.02 17.42
C VAL A 125 -9.36 1.99 18.06
N PHE A 126 -9.86 2.97 17.31
CA PHE A 126 -10.86 3.92 17.81
C PHE A 126 -12.16 3.21 18.22
N TRP A 127 -12.68 2.32 17.37
CA TRP A 127 -13.90 1.56 17.65
C TRP A 127 -13.81 0.77 18.96
N LEU A 128 -12.69 0.07 19.17
CA LEU A 128 -12.48 -0.72 20.38
C LEU A 128 -12.24 0.16 21.62
N ARG A 129 -11.52 1.28 21.47
CA ARG A 129 -11.28 2.25 22.55
C ARG A 129 -12.60 2.84 23.05
N ASP A 130 -13.52 3.12 22.15
CA ASP A 130 -14.81 3.75 22.46
C ASP A 130 -15.89 2.72 22.86
N GLY A 131 -15.51 1.46 23.13
CA GLY A 131 -16.39 0.41 23.67
C GLY A 131 -17.14 -0.42 22.62
N GLY A 132 -16.81 -0.26 21.35
CA GLY A 132 -17.43 -1.02 20.26
C GLY A 132 -17.07 -2.52 20.29
N PRO A 133 -18.00 -3.43 19.93
CA PRO A 133 -17.73 -4.86 19.93
C PRO A 133 -16.78 -5.29 18.81
N LEU A 134 -15.87 -6.23 19.11
CA LEU A 134 -14.87 -6.76 18.17
C LEU A 134 -15.50 -7.36 16.90
N SER A 135 -16.68 -7.99 17.03
CA SER A 135 -17.41 -8.60 15.91
C SER A 135 -17.91 -7.59 14.87
N ARG A 136 -17.98 -6.30 15.22
CA ARG A 136 -18.50 -5.23 14.36
C ARG A 136 -17.46 -4.18 13.97
N ARG A 137 -16.17 -4.41 14.22
CA ARG A 137 -15.10 -3.45 13.84
C ARG A 137 -15.07 -3.10 12.35
N TRP A 138 -15.53 -3.99 11.49
CA TRP A 138 -15.64 -3.76 10.04
C TRP A 138 -16.65 -2.66 9.70
N VAL A 139 -17.67 -2.43 10.54
CA VAL A 139 -18.64 -1.35 10.35
C VAL A 139 -17.95 0.01 10.47
N ALA A 140 -17.06 0.18 11.43
CA ALA A 140 -16.29 1.42 11.58
C ALA A 140 -15.42 1.72 10.35
N ALA A 141 -14.77 0.70 9.80
CA ALA A 141 -14.01 0.83 8.57
C ALA A 141 -14.89 1.19 7.36
N LEU A 142 -16.06 0.55 7.22
CA LEU A 142 -17.01 0.88 6.15
C LEU A 142 -17.54 2.31 6.24
N LEU A 143 -17.92 2.75 7.45
CA LEU A 143 -18.37 4.13 7.66
C LEU A 143 -17.27 5.13 7.26
N CYS A 144 -16.01 4.85 7.58
CA CYS A 144 -14.90 5.72 7.22
C CYS A 144 -14.67 5.78 5.69
N ILE A 145 -14.90 4.68 4.97
CA ILE A 145 -14.77 4.65 3.50
C ILE A 145 -15.93 5.42 2.82
N LEU A 146 -17.12 5.40 3.41
CA LEU A 146 -18.31 6.06 2.87
C LEU A 146 -18.33 7.57 3.06
N PHE A 147 -17.48 8.10 3.94
CA PHE A 147 -17.29 9.53 4.16
C PHE A 147 -15.86 9.93 3.77
N PRO A 148 -15.52 9.94 2.46
CA PRO A 148 -14.28 10.57 2.03
C PRO A 148 -14.31 12.06 2.38
N PRO A 149 -13.14 12.68 2.63
CA PRO A 149 -13.04 14.12 2.88
C PRO A 149 -13.53 14.97 1.69
#